data_AF-A0A537Q6W0-F1
#
_entry.id   AF-A0A537Q6W0-F1
#
_cell.length_a   1.000
_cell.length_b   1.000
_cell.length_c   1.000
_cell.angle_alpha   90.00
_cell.angle_beta   90.00
_cell.angle_gamma   90.00
#
_symmetry.space_group_name_H-M   'P 1'
#
loop_
_entity.id
_entity.type
_entity.pdbx_description
1 polymer ?
#
loop_
_entity_poly.entity_id
_entity_poly.type
_entity_poly.pdbx_seq_one_letter_code
_entity_poly.pdbx_strand_id
1 'polypeptide(L)'
;MAEPPSKDPAAAWRDLVAQWEKNLNELANRTMGSDEFSKAINQAMGLSAGMQSSLSEAMGRYLASLNLPSRAEMAGIGERLHAIEERLDRVLTLLQSPADAAKPGGAAATSKPPRTKRPPDRGEKP
;
A
#
# COMPACT_ATOMS: atom_id res chain seq x y z
N MET A 1 -32.23 21.68 36.26
CA MET A 1 -31.01 22.27 35.70
C MET A 1 -30.58 21.36 34.56
N ALA A 2 -30.59 21.86 33.32
CA ALA A 2 -30.20 21.09 32.15
C ALA A 2 -28.72 21.37 31.87
N GLU A 3 -27.88 20.35 32.04
CA GLU A 3 -26.48 20.41 31.66
C GLU A 3 -26.40 20.44 30.11
N PRO A 4 -25.61 21.34 29.51
CA PRO A 4 -25.51 21.39 28.05
C PRO A 4 -24.93 20.06 27.56
N PRO A 5 -25.44 19.46 26.46
CA PRO A 5 -24.89 18.23 25.93
C PRO A 5 -23.40 18.47 25.68
N SER A 6 -22.57 17.78 26.45
CA SER A 6 -21.14 17.82 26.28
C SER A 6 -20.85 17.42 24.85
N LYS A 7 -20.10 18.30 24.18
CA LYS A 7 -19.54 18.18 22.82
C LYS A 7 -18.57 16.98 22.72
N ASP A 8 -19.04 15.76 22.99
CA ASP A 8 -18.31 14.54 22.70
C ASP A 8 -18.89 13.92 21.40
N PRO A 9 -18.23 14.10 20.25
CA PRO A 9 -18.69 13.52 18.98
C PRO A 9 -18.75 11.98 19.04
N ALA A 10 -17.95 11.34 19.91
CA ALA A 10 -18.04 9.90 20.11
C ALA A 10 -19.32 9.50 20.88
N ALA A 11 -19.85 10.38 21.74
CA ALA A 11 -21.12 10.14 22.45
C ALA A 11 -22.31 10.24 21.52
N ALA A 12 -22.39 11.28 20.70
CA ALA A 12 -23.43 11.40 19.68
C ALA A 12 -23.39 10.22 18.70
N TRP A 13 -22.20 9.77 18.29
CA TRP A 13 -22.05 8.59 17.44
C TRP A 13 -22.53 7.31 18.13
N ARG A 14 -22.15 7.09 19.40
CA ARG A 14 -22.60 5.94 20.19
C ARG A 14 -24.12 5.90 20.31
N ASP A 15 -24.76 7.04 20.56
CA ASP A 15 -26.22 7.13 20.68
C ASP A 15 -26.93 6.79 19.35
N LEU A 16 -26.38 7.25 18.22
CA LEU A 16 -26.89 6.90 16.89
C LEU A 16 -26.76 5.40 16.62
N VAL A 17 -25.61 4.79 16.97
CA VAL A 17 -25.39 3.35 16.83
C VAL A 17 -26.35 2.56 17.72
N ALA A 18 -26.57 2.99 18.96
CA ALA A 18 -27.50 2.34 19.89
C ALA A 18 -28.95 2.38 19.37
N GLN A 19 -29.37 3.52 18.81
CA GLN A 19 -30.69 3.65 18.18
C GLN A 19 -30.82 2.75 16.95
N TRP A 20 -29.77 2.65 16.15
CA TRP A 20 -29.75 1.77 14.98
C TRP A 20 -29.81 0.29 15.35
N GLU A 21 -29.04 -0.14 16.35
CA GLU A 21 -29.07 -1.52 16.87
C GLU A 21 -30.46 -1.89 17.37
N LYS A 22 -31.13 -0.99 18.10
CA LYS A 22 -32.51 -1.20 18.54
C LYS A 22 -33.47 -1.39 17.35
N ASN A 23 -33.38 -0.52 16.35
CA ASN A 23 -34.22 -0.61 15.15
C ASN A 23 -33.95 -1.88 14.34
N LEU A 24 -32.68 -2.31 14.25
CA LEU A 24 -32.31 -3.57 13.63
C LEU A 24 -32.83 -4.77 14.40
N ASN A 25 -32.79 -4.73 15.72
CA ASN A 25 -33.31 -5.81 16.56
C ASN A 25 -34.82 -5.96 16.36
N GLU A 26 -35.56 -4.84 16.27
CA GLU A 26 -36.99 -4.84 15.95
C GLU A 26 -37.27 -5.38 14.54
N LEU A 27 -36.45 -5.02 13.55
CA LEU A 27 -36.53 -5.53 12.17
C LEU A 27 -36.21 -7.03 12.10
N ALA A 28 -35.16 -7.49 12.76
CA ALA A 28 -34.76 -8.88 12.81
C ALA A 28 -35.86 -9.74 13.46
N ASN A 29 -36.43 -9.25 14.56
CA ASN A 29 -37.51 -9.93 15.27
C ASN A 29 -38.81 -10.03 14.45
N ARG A 30 -39.00 -9.17 13.44
CA ARG A 30 -40.18 -9.17 12.56
C ARG A 30 -39.98 -9.92 11.24
N THR A 31 -38.74 -10.14 10.81
CA THR A 31 -38.46 -10.44 9.39
C THR A 31 -37.41 -11.52 9.15
N MET A 32 -36.75 -12.05 10.20
CA MET A 32 -35.80 -13.15 10.07
C MET A 32 -36.51 -14.39 9.52
N GLY A 33 -36.20 -14.71 8.26
CA GLY A 33 -36.73 -15.89 7.54
C GLY A 33 -37.54 -15.57 6.28
N SER A 34 -37.76 -14.29 5.94
CA SER A 34 -38.43 -13.95 4.67
C SER A 34 -37.45 -13.80 3.51
N ASP A 35 -37.83 -14.29 2.32
CA ASP A 35 -37.03 -14.16 1.10
C ASP A 35 -36.88 -12.69 0.66
N GLU A 36 -37.88 -11.85 0.95
CA GLU A 36 -37.85 -10.42 0.62
C GLU A 36 -36.84 -9.65 1.49
N PHE A 37 -36.66 -10.03 2.75
CA PHE A 37 -35.59 -9.46 3.59
C PHE A 37 -34.21 -9.85 3.04
N SER A 38 -34.02 -11.10 2.63
CA SER A 38 -32.76 -11.55 2.03
C SER A 38 -32.42 -10.79 0.76
N LYS A 39 -33.39 -10.54 -0.13
CA LYS A 39 -33.17 -9.72 -1.33
C LYS A 39 -32.84 -8.26 -0.99
N ALA A 40 -33.58 -7.66 -0.05
CA ALA A 40 -33.35 -6.29 0.38
C ALA A 40 -31.95 -6.11 1.02
N ILE A 41 -31.52 -7.06 1.84
CA ILE A 41 -30.18 -7.06 2.45
C ILE A 41 -29.09 -7.21 1.39
N ASN A 42 -29.24 -8.12 0.43
CA ASN A 42 -28.27 -8.28 -0.65
C ASN A 42 -28.14 -7.01 -1.51
N GLN A 43 -29.26 -6.34 -1.81
CA GLN A 43 -29.25 -5.06 -2.51
C GLN A 43 -28.62 -3.95 -1.67
N ALA A 44 -28.95 -3.87 -0.38
CA ALA A 44 -28.35 -2.91 0.55
C ALA A 44 -26.84 -3.12 0.72
N MET A 45 -26.37 -4.36 0.78
CA MET A 45 -24.94 -4.69 0.79
C MET A 45 -24.24 -4.29 -0.50
N GLY A 46 -24.90 -4.38 -1.67
CA GLY A 46 -24.34 -3.88 -2.93
C GLY A 46 -24.17 -2.36 -2.94
N LEU A 47 -25.08 -1.63 -2.30
CA LEU A 47 -25.03 -0.16 -2.16
C LEU A 47 -24.09 0.32 -1.04
N SER A 48 -23.81 -0.53 -0.03
CA SER A 48 -23.03 -0.15 1.16
C SER A 48 -21.55 0.13 0.83
N ALA A 49 -20.96 -0.56 -0.17
CA ALA A 49 -19.59 -0.31 -0.60
C ALA A 49 -19.40 1.12 -1.14
N GLY A 50 -20.35 1.61 -1.95
CA GLY A 50 -20.36 2.99 -2.44
C GLY A 50 -20.63 4.00 -1.31
N MET A 51 -21.52 3.63 -0.38
CA MET A 51 -21.82 4.45 0.79
C MET A 51 -20.59 4.61 1.70
N GLN A 52 -19.84 3.53 1.95
CA GLN A 52 -18.62 3.56 2.76
C GLN A 52 -17.55 4.48 2.15
N SER A 53 -17.38 4.45 0.83
CA SER A 53 -16.46 5.36 0.13
C SER A 53 -16.90 6.82 0.30
N SER A 54 -18.19 7.11 0.07
CA SER A 54 -18.72 8.48 0.22
C SER A 54 -18.63 9.01 1.66
N LEU A 55 -18.85 8.14 2.65
CA LEU A 55 -18.71 8.47 4.06
C LEU A 55 -17.24 8.72 4.43
N SER A 56 -16.33 7.89 3.93
CA SER A 56 -14.88 8.07 4.13
C SER A 56 -14.40 9.39 3.53
N GLU A 57 -14.92 9.78 2.38
CA GLU A 57 -14.58 11.05 1.74
C GLU A 57 -15.15 12.23 2.52
N ALA A 58 -16.40 12.16 2.97
CA ALA A 58 -17.00 13.18 3.83
C ALA A 58 -16.24 13.35 5.15
N MET A 59 -15.84 12.24 5.78
CA MET A 59 -15.03 12.25 6.99
C MET A 59 -13.63 12.81 6.73
N GLY A 60 -13.00 12.47 5.59
CA GLY A 60 -11.72 13.05 5.18
C GLY A 60 -11.80 14.58 5.03
N ARG A 61 -12.87 15.09 4.39
CA ARG A 61 -13.12 16.54 4.28
C ARG A 61 -13.36 17.18 5.65
N TYR A 62 -14.06 16.50 6.55
CA TYR A 62 -14.26 16.96 7.92
C TYR A 62 -12.93 17.01 8.70
N LEU A 63 -12.11 15.97 8.63
CA LEU A 63 -10.79 15.93 9.26
C LEU A 63 -9.86 17.00 8.69
N ALA A 64 -9.88 17.21 7.37
CA ALA A 64 -9.14 18.29 6.73
C ALA A 64 -9.56 19.68 7.24
N SER A 65 -10.85 19.89 7.54
CA SER A 65 -11.33 21.14 8.15
C SER A 65 -10.80 21.37 9.58
N LEU A 66 -10.41 20.29 10.27
CA LEU A 66 -9.74 20.31 11.57
C LEU A 66 -8.21 20.23 11.45
N ASN A 67 -7.67 20.33 10.23
CA ASN A 67 -6.25 20.19 9.92
C ASN A 67 -5.65 18.83 10.38
N LEU A 68 -6.48 17.78 10.44
CA LEU A 68 -6.07 16.42 10.77
C LEU A 68 -5.98 15.59 9.47
N PRO A 69 -4.88 14.84 9.25
CA PRO A 69 -4.74 14.01 8.05
C PRO A 69 -5.68 12.81 8.10
N SER A 70 -6.29 12.49 6.96
CA SER A 70 -7.11 11.31 6.79
C SER A 70 -6.26 10.03 6.69
N ARG A 71 -6.88 8.87 6.95
CA ARG A 71 -6.20 7.57 6.85
C ARG A 71 -5.65 7.31 5.44
N ALA A 72 -6.37 7.73 4.40
CA ALA A 72 -5.95 7.57 3.02
C ALA A 72 -4.71 8.43 2.70
N GLU A 73 -4.67 9.66 3.20
CA GLU A 73 -3.51 10.54 3.04
C GLU A 73 -2.28 10.00 3.77
N MET A 74 -2.44 9.46 4.98
CA MET A 74 -1.35 8.81 5.72
C MET A 74 -0.79 7.59 4.95
N ALA A 75 -1.65 6.80 4.32
CA ALA A 75 -1.21 5.69 3.47
C ALA A 75 -0.43 6.19 2.24
N GLY A 76 -0.91 7.24 1.57
CA GLY A 76 -0.22 7.85 0.43
C GLY A 76 1.13 8.48 0.80
N ILE A 77 1.27 9.00 2.02
CA ILE A 77 2.58 9.44 2.54
C ILE A 77 3.51 8.23 2.73
N GLY A 78 3.01 7.12 3.27
CA GLY A 78 3.78 5.88 3.41
C GLY A 78 4.31 5.35 2.09
N GLU A 79 3.47 5.31 1.05
CA GLU A 79 3.89 4.91 -0.30
C GLU A 79 4.98 5.83 -0.87
N ARG A 80 4.83 7.14 -0.69
CA ARG A 80 5.83 8.12 -1.15
C ARG A 80 7.15 7.99 -0.40
N LEU A 81 7.10 7.76 0.91
CA LEU A 81 8.28 7.51 1.73
C LEU A 81 9.01 6.26 1.24
N HIS A 82 8.28 5.17 1.00
CA HIS A 82 8.87 3.95 0.49
C HIS A 82 9.54 4.14 -0.88
N ALA A 83 8.89 4.86 -1.80
CA ALA A 83 9.48 5.20 -3.09
C ALA A 83 10.73 6.10 -2.96
N ILE A 84 10.82 6.92 -1.92
CA ILE A 84 12.02 7.70 -1.60
C ILE A 84 13.13 6.78 -1.08
N GLU A 85 12.82 5.85 -0.18
CA GLU A 85 13.77 4.85 0.33
C GLU A 85 14.40 4.03 -0.80
N GLU A 86 13.60 3.52 -1.73
CA GLU A 86 14.11 2.78 -2.89
C GLU A 86 15.06 3.61 -3.77
N ARG A 87 14.74 4.90 -3.95
CA ARG A 87 15.60 5.83 -4.71
C ARG A 87 16.90 6.10 -3.97
N LEU A 88 16.85 6.25 -2.65
CA LEU A 88 18.03 6.43 -1.81
C LEU A 88 18.93 5.19 -1.88
N ASP A 89 18.38 3.99 -1.75
CA ASP A 89 19.14 2.74 -1.89
C ASP A 89 19.82 2.60 -3.25
N ARG A 90 19.12 2.99 -4.32
CA ARG A 90 19.69 3.04 -5.68
C ARG A 90 20.87 4.01 -5.77
N VAL A 91 20.73 5.22 -5.22
CA VAL A 91 21.81 6.21 -5.21
C VAL A 91 23.00 5.71 -4.39
N LEU A 92 22.76 5.13 -3.21
CA LEU A 92 23.81 4.54 -2.38
C LEU A 92 24.58 3.43 -3.12
N THR A 93 23.86 2.54 -3.82
CA THR A 93 24.47 1.47 -4.62
C THR A 93 25.34 2.02 -5.77
N LEU A 94 24.87 3.07 -6.44
CA LEU A 94 25.60 3.75 -7.51
C LEU A 94 26.84 4.49 -7.01
N LEU A 95 26.84 4.98 -5.76
CA LEU A 95 28.00 5.63 -5.13
C LEU A 95 29.03 4.62 -4.60
N GLN A 96 28.59 3.43 -4.16
CA GLN A 96 29.48 2.36 -3.72
C GLN A 96 30.17 1.63 -4.89
N SER A 97 29.49 1.49 -6.03
CA SER A 97 30.05 0.85 -7.23
C SER A 97 31.38 1.46 -7.75
N PRO A 98 31.56 2.80 -7.86
CA PRO A 98 32.85 3.39 -8.23
C PRO A 98 33.88 3.39 -7.09
N ALA A 99 33.45 3.27 -5.83
CA ALA A 99 34.35 3.20 -4.68
C ALA A 99 35.04 1.83 -4.54
N ASP A 100 34.35 0.73 -4.90
CA ASP A 100 34.98 -0.60 -4.96
C ASP A 100 35.79 -0.83 -6.24
N ALA A 101 35.48 -0.12 -7.34
CA ALA A 101 36.32 -0.12 -8.55
C ALA A 101 37.69 0.58 -8.35
N ALA A 102 37.87 1.31 -7.26
CA ALA A 102 39.11 1.99 -6.87
C ALA A 102 39.97 1.19 -5.87
N LYS A 103 39.66 -0.08 -5.57
CA LYS A 103 40.61 -0.99 -4.92
C LYS A 103 41.66 -1.44 -5.95
N PRO A 104 42.96 -1.10 -5.79
CA PRO A 104 44.01 -1.65 -6.63
C PRO A 104 44.32 -3.07 -6.13
N GLY A 105 43.71 -4.07 -6.74
CA GLY A 105 43.99 -5.46 -6.35
C GLY A 105 43.12 -6.48 -7.03
N GLY A 106 43.42 -6.79 -8.29
CA GLY A 106 42.77 -7.90 -8.99
C GLY A 106 43.03 -7.81 -10.49
N ALA A 107 44.16 -8.39 -10.89
CA ALA A 107 44.68 -8.40 -12.25
C ALA A 107 43.59 -8.51 -13.33
N ALA A 108 43.60 -7.55 -14.25
CA ALA A 108 42.95 -7.67 -15.55
C ALA A 108 43.37 -9.01 -16.18
N ALA A 109 42.42 -9.95 -16.24
CA ALA A 109 42.54 -11.16 -17.02
C ALA A 109 42.61 -10.76 -18.49
N THR A 110 43.82 -10.49 -18.97
CA THR A 110 44.10 -10.30 -20.38
C THR A 110 43.81 -11.64 -21.08
N SER A 111 42.74 -11.65 -21.86
CA SER A 111 42.34 -12.75 -22.73
C SER A 111 43.46 -13.01 -23.74
N LYS A 112 44.24 -14.08 -23.52
CA LYS A 112 45.32 -14.47 -24.42
C LYS A 112 44.76 -15.28 -25.60
N PRO A 113 44.98 -14.86 -26.86
CA PRO A 113 44.43 -15.56 -28.02
C PRO A 113 45.13 -16.93 -28.27
N PRO A 114 44.42 -17.91 -28.85
CA PRO A 114 44.85 -19.30 -28.97
C PRO A 114 46.07 -19.47 -29.90
N ARG A 115 47.03 -20.30 -29.49
CA ARG A 115 48.30 -20.54 -30.20
C ARG A 115 48.07 -21.26 -31.54
N THR A 116 48.15 -20.52 -32.65
CA THR A 116 48.31 -21.09 -34.00
C THR A 116 49.79 -21.27 -34.33
N LYS A 117 50.37 -22.40 -33.92
CA LYS A 117 51.62 -22.88 -34.54
C LYS A 117 51.47 -24.36 -34.86
N ARG A 118 51.03 -24.63 -36.08
CA ARG A 118 51.23 -25.94 -36.73
C ARG A 118 52.75 -26.12 -36.91
N PRO A 119 53.34 -27.28 -36.58
CA PRO A 119 54.77 -27.51 -36.78
C PRO A 119 55.11 -27.56 -38.28
N PRO A 120 56.29 -27.07 -38.71
CA PRO A 120 56.73 -27.22 -40.10
C PRO A 120 57.06 -28.68 -40.43
N ASP A 121 56.69 -29.08 -41.65
CA ASP A 121 56.84 -30.41 -42.25
C ASP A 121 58.33 -30.79 -42.35
N ARG A 122 58.69 -32.00 -41.93
CA ARG A 122 60.07 -32.50 -42.02
C ARG A 122 60.20 -33.40 -43.25
N GLY A 123 60.61 -32.81 -44.36
CA GLY A 123 61.13 -33.46 -45.57
C GLY A 123 61.74 -32.37 -46.46
N GLU A 124 62.89 -32.51 -47.10
CA GLU A 124 63.53 -33.71 -47.62
C GLU A 124 64.94 -33.37 -48.18
N LYS A 125 65.87 -34.36 -48.09
CA LYS A 125 67.05 -34.64 -48.93
C LYS A 125 68.28 -33.71 -48.94
N PRO A 126 69.44 -34.18 -49.44
CA PRO A 126 69.80 -35.51 -49.94
C PRO A 126 70.73 -36.33 -49.03
#